data_AF-A0A1X7QY23-F1
#
_entry.id   AF-A0A1X7QY23-F1
#
_cell.length_a   1.000
_cell.length_b   1.000
_cell.length_c   1.000
_cell.angle_alpha   90.00
_cell.angle_beta   90.00
_cell.angle_gamma   90.00
#
_symmetry.space_group_name_H-M   'P 1'
#
loop_
_entity.id
_entity.type
_entity.pdbx_description
1 polymer ?
#
loop_
_entity_poly.entity_id
_entity_poly.type
_entity_poly.pdbx_seq_one_letter_code
_entity_poly.pdbx_strand_id
1 'polypeptide(L)'
;MATYDDEKKRGNSYFQEGNYNKAIECYNNCILLEPNEPVAYSNKAMSLIKLGENEKAIRVCNVALTKIDHTCEPHEVISRKIKYRINLAKEAIDKVRQTTQTPTDEICNNIIIREVDKLPEEFVGL
;
A
#
# COMPACT_ATOMS: atom_id res chain seq x y z
N MET A 1 -26.39 -17.87 9.93
CA MET A 1 -25.26 -17.31 9.14
C MET A 1 -25.21 -15.82 9.42
N ALA A 2 -24.02 -15.24 9.60
CA ALA A 2 -23.89 -13.79 9.76
C ALA A 2 -24.23 -13.08 8.45
N THR A 3 -24.94 -11.96 8.51
CA THR A 3 -25.30 -11.18 7.32
C THR A 3 -24.16 -10.24 6.92
N TYR A 4 -24.24 -9.69 5.70
CA TYR A 4 -23.29 -8.68 5.24
C TYR A 4 -23.21 -7.49 6.21
N ASP A 5 -24.36 -7.02 6.69
CA ASP A 5 -24.44 -5.90 7.62
C ASP A 5 -23.88 -6.21 9.00
N ASP A 6 -24.05 -7.45 9.49
CA ASP A 6 -23.47 -7.88 10.76
C ASP A 6 -21.94 -7.89 10.68
N GLU A 7 -21.39 -8.50 9.64
CA GLU A 7 -19.93 -8.55 9.40
C GLU A 7 -19.37 -7.14 9.16
N LYS A 8 -20.09 -6.27 8.44
CA LYS A 8 -19.70 -4.88 8.21
C LYS A 8 -19.64 -4.09 9.53
N LYS A 9 -20.66 -4.22 10.37
CA LYS A 9 -20.71 -3.55 11.69
C LYS A 9 -19.59 -4.06 12.59
N ARG A 10 -19.37 -5.37 12.65
CA ARG A 10 -18.30 -5.99 13.43
C ARG A 10 -16.92 -5.55 12.95
N GLY A 11 -16.69 -5.55 11.64
CA GLY A 11 -15.45 -5.05 11.04
C GLY A 11 -15.19 -3.59 11.36
N ASN A 12 -16.22 -2.74 11.33
CA ASN A 12 -16.11 -1.33 11.71
C ASN A 12 -15.78 -1.15 13.20
N SER A 13 -16.34 -1.96 14.10
CA SER A 13 -15.99 -1.94 15.53
C SER A 13 -14.51 -2.26 15.72
N TYR A 14 -14.03 -3.36 15.14
CA TYR A 14 -12.62 -3.73 15.21
C TYR A 14 -11.71 -2.67 14.59
N PHE A 15 -12.13 -2.02 13.51
CA PHE A 15 -11.38 -0.92 12.91
C PHE A 15 -11.25 0.27 13.87
N GLN A 16 -12.33 0.63 14.58
CA GLN A 16 -12.33 1.71 15.57
C GLN A 16 -11.47 1.37 16.80
N GLU A 17 -11.44 0.10 17.20
CA GLU A 17 -10.57 -0.42 18.25
C GLU A 17 -9.09 -0.53 17.84
N GLY A 18 -8.75 -0.25 16.57
CA GLY A 18 -7.41 -0.40 16.02
C GLY A 18 -7.01 -1.86 15.72
N ASN A 19 -7.94 -2.81 15.85
CA ASN A 19 -7.72 -4.21 15.53
C ASN A 19 -7.93 -4.48 14.04
N TYR A 20 -7.01 -3.97 13.22
CA TYR A 20 -7.14 -4.00 11.76
C TYR A 20 -7.11 -5.41 11.17
N ASN A 21 -6.42 -6.36 11.78
CA ASN A 21 -6.42 -7.76 11.32
C ASN A 21 -7.81 -8.40 11.44
N LYS A 22 -8.48 -8.25 12.61
CA LYS A 22 -9.86 -8.74 12.78
C LYS A 22 -10.85 -7.97 11.90
N ALA A 23 -10.63 -6.67 11.68
CA ALA A 23 -11.44 -5.91 10.74
C ALA A 23 -11.34 -6.47 9.32
N ILE A 24 -10.14 -6.82 8.86
CA ILE A 24 -9.90 -7.45 7.55
C ILE A 24 -10.64 -8.79 7.43
N GLU A 25 -10.63 -9.63 8.46
CA GLU A 25 -11.38 -10.90 8.46
C GLU A 25 -12.88 -10.65 8.24
N CYS A 26 -13.47 -9.69 8.96
CA CYS A 26 -14.88 -9.35 8.81
C CYS A 26 -15.17 -8.80 7.40
N TYR A 27 -14.31 -7.93 6.87
CA TYR A 27 -14.48 -7.42 5.50
C TYR A 27 -14.25 -8.50 4.44
N ASN A 28 -13.44 -9.53 4.69
CA ASN A 28 -13.35 -10.69 3.81
C ASN A 28 -14.67 -11.46 3.78
N ASN A 29 -15.31 -11.64 4.94
CA ASN A 29 -16.65 -12.25 5.00
C ASN A 29 -17.67 -11.41 4.24
N CYS A 30 -17.65 -10.07 4.38
CA CYS A 30 -18.47 -9.18 3.57
C CYS A 30 -18.26 -9.39 2.06
N ILE A 31 -17.00 -9.54 1.62
CA ILE A 31 -16.67 -9.80 0.20
C ILE A 31 -17.16 -11.17 -0.27
N LEU A 32 -17.14 -12.18 0.60
CA LEU A 32 -17.67 -13.51 0.28
C LEU A 32 -19.20 -13.50 0.14
N LEU A 33 -19.89 -12.72 0.97
CA LEU A 33 -21.35 -12.57 0.94
C LEU A 33 -21.81 -11.73 -0.25
N GLU A 34 -21.14 -10.60 -0.51
CA GLU A 34 -21.45 -9.66 -1.59
C GLU A 34 -20.19 -9.27 -2.38
N PRO A 35 -19.77 -10.09 -3.36
CA PRO A 35 -18.50 -9.90 -4.06
C PRO A 35 -18.47 -8.68 -5.00
N ASN A 36 -19.64 -8.12 -5.32
CA ASN A 36 -19.78 -6.93 -6.16
C ASN A 36 -19.93 -5.63 -5.36
N GLU A 37 -19.95 -5.69 -4.03
CA GLU A 37 -20.11 -4.51 -3.20
C GLU A 37 -18.76 -3.81 -2.95
N PRO A 38 -18.49 -2.63 -3.56
CA PRO A 38 -17.19 -1.96 -3.48
C PRO A 38 -16.83 -1.46 -2.07
N VAL A 39 -17.81 -1.21 -1.19
CA VAL A 39 -17.58 -0.70 0.17
C VAL A 39 -16.73 -1.65 1.01
N ALA A 40 -16.96 -2.96 0.94
CA ALA A 40 -16.22 -3.95 1.71
C ALA A 40 -14.73 -3.97 1.32
N TYR A 41 -14.42 -3.98 0.02
CA TYR A 41 -13.04 -3.87 -0.47
C TYR A 41 -12.38 -2.56 -0.04
N SER A 42 -13.13 -1.45 -0.11
CA SER A 42 -12.64 -0.15 0.30
C SER A 42 -12.22 -0.18 1.78
N ASN A 43 -13.07 -0.72 2.67
CA ASN A 43 -12.79 -0.77 4.11
C ASN A 43 -11.63 -1.73 4.46
N LYS A 44 -11.55 -2.86 3.76
CA LYS A 44 -10.38 -3.75 3.82
C LYS A 44 -9.09 -3.00 3.43
N ALA A 45 -9.11 -2.23 2.34
CA ALA A 45 -7.95 -1.47 1.90
C ALA A 45 -7.50 -0.43 2.94
N MET A 46 -8.43 0.26 3.60
CA MET A 46 -8.07 1.19 4.68
C MET A 46 -7.44 0.47 5.88
N SER A 47 -7.93 -0.72 6.22
CA SER A 47 -7.34 -1.54 7.30
C SER A 47 -5.90 -1.96 6.95
N LEU A 48 -5.65 -2.32 5.69
CA LEU A 48 -4.31 -2.65 5.18
C LEU A 48 -3.36 -1.44 5.22
N ILE A 49 -3.83 -0.24 4.85
CA ILE A 49 -3.03 1.00 4.97
C ILE A 49 -2.64 1.24 6.43
N LYS A 50 -3.57 1.04 7.36
CA LYS A 50 -3.30 1.19 8.80
C LYS A 50 -2.29 0.19 9.35
N LEU A 51 -2.16 -0.98 8.72
CA LEU A 51 -1.13 -1.98 9.02
C LEU A 51 0.21 -1.71 8.29
N GLY A 52 0.30 -0.67 7.45
CA GLY A 52 1.47 -0.40 6.62
C GLY A 52 1.59 -1.31 5.39
N GLU A 53 0.61 -2.17 5.14
CA GLU A 53 0.55 -3.09 3.99
C GLU A 53 0.08 -2.36 2.71
N ASN A 54 0.74 -1.25 2.38
CA ASN A 54 0.30 -0.30 1.36
C ASN A 54 0.17 -0.91 -0.03
N GLU A 55 1.08 -1.80 -0.43
CA GLU A 55 1.01 -2.47 -1.74
C GLU A 55 -0.22 -3.37 -1.87
N LYS A 56 -0.55 -4.12 -0.80
CA LYS A 56 -1.76 -4.95 -0.75
C LYS A 56 -3.00 -4.06 -0.78
N ALA A 57 -2.99 -2.93 -0.07
CA ALA A 57 -4.10 -1.97 -0.09
C ALA A 57 -4.37 -1.43 -1.51
N ILE A 58 -3.33 -1.07 -2.26
CA ILE A 58 -3.47 -0.60 -3.66
C ILE A 58 -4.11 -1.69 -4.52
N ARG A 59 -3.66 -2.95 -4.41
CA ARG A 59 -4.25 -4.07 -5.16
C ARG A 59 -5.73 -4.24 -4.84
N VAL A 60 -6.11 -4.21 -3.57
CA VAL A 60 -7.51 -4.33 -3.13
C VAL A 60 -8.35 -3.15 -3.65
N CYS A 61 -7.83 -1.93 -3.60
CA CYS A 61 -8.49 -0.76 -4.17
C CYS A 61 -8.71 -0.88 -5.68
N ASN A 62 -7.72 -1.38 -6.43
CA ASN A 62 -7.87 -1.58 -7.87
C ASN A 62 -8.97 -2.61 -8.17
N VAL A 63 -9.03 -3.72 -7.41
CA VAL A 63 -10.14 -4.68 -7.52
C VAL A 63 -11.48 -3.99 -7.22
N ALA A 64 -11.55 -3.17 -6.16
CA ALA A 64 -12.77 -2.44 -5.80
C ALA A 64 -13.26 -1.56 -6.96
N LEU A 65 -12.37 -0.85 -7.67
CA LEU A 65 -12.75 -0.03 -8.83
C LEU A 65 -13.38 -0.84 -9.96
N THR A 66 -13.00 -2.11 -10.15
CA THR A 66 -13.63 -2.99 -11.15
C THR A 66 -15.05 -3.42 -10.79
N LYS A 67 -15.46 -3.25 -9.52
CA LYS A 67 -16.80 -3.59 -9.02
C LYS A 67 -17.77 -2.42 -9.07
N ILE A 68 -17.27 -1.22 -9.38
CA ILE A 68 -18.08 -0.01 -9.43
C ILE A 68 -18.78 0.06 -10.78
N ASP A 69 -20.10 0.11 -10.74
CA ASP A 69 -20.90 0.55 -11.87
C ASP A 69 -20.88 2.10 -11.94
N HIS A 70 -20.26 2.64 -12.99
CA HIS A 70 -20.11 4.09 -13.20
C HIS A 70 -21.41 4.80 -13.61
N THR A 71 -22.50 4.07 -13.81
CA THR A 71 -23.81 4.65 -14.17
C THR A 71 -24.66 5.01 -12.95
N CYS A 72 -24.24 4.60 -11.74
CA CYS A 72 -24.93 4.86 -10.48
C CYS A 72 -24.28 6.02 -9.70
N GLU A 73 -25.04 7.01 -9.25
CA GLU A 73 -24.49 8.13 -8.45
C GLU A 73 -23.83 7.71 -7.12
N PRO A 74 -24.37 6.76 -6.32
CA PRO A 74 -23.71 6.32 -5.08
C PRO A 74 -22.29 5.75 -5.32
N HIS A 75 -22.07 5.21 -6.52
CA HIS A 75 -20.81 4.62 -6.95
C HIS A 75 -19.73 5.67 -7.28
N GLU A 76 -20.12 6.92 -7.54
CA GLU A 76 -19.16 8.01 -7.73
C GLU A 76 -18.42 8.36 -6.42
N VAL A 77 -19.16 8.45 -5.31
CA VAL A 77 -18.60 8.79 -4.00
C VAL A 77 -17.61 7.72 -3.53
N ILE A 78 -17.98 6.44 -3.67
CA ILE A 78 -17.08 5.34 -3.28
C ILE A 78 -15.85 5.26 -4.20
N SER A 79 -15.99 5.57 -5.50
CA SER A 79 -14.86 5.66 -6.44
C SER A 79 -13.86 6.74 -6.02
N ARG A 80 -14.34 7.94 -5.68
CA ARG A 80 -13.50 9.03 -5.15
C ARG A 80 -12.75 8.60 -3.87
N LYS A 81 -13.46 7.93 -2.96
CA LYS A 81 -12.87 7.40 -1.71
C LYS A 81 -11.79 6.34 -1.96
N ILE A 82 -12.00 5.45 -2.94
CA ILE A 82 -11.03 4.42 -3.32
C ILE A 82 -9.78 5.05 -3.95
N LYS A 83 -9.95 6.02 -4.86
CA LYS A 83 -8.83 6.77 -5.46
C LYS A 83 -8.00 7.49 -4.39
N TYR A 84 -8.66 8.14 -3.42
CA TYR A 84 -7.97 8.75 -2.29
C TYR A 84 -7.14 7.73 -1.50
N ARG A 85 -7.71 6.54 -1.20
CA ARG A 85 -7.00 5.46 -0.50
C ARG A 85 -5.78 4.95 -1.28
N ILE A 86 -5.86 4.86 -2.61
CA ILE A 86 -4.72 4.51 -3.47
C ILE A 86 -3.60 5.55 -3.33
N ASN A 87 -3.92 6.83 -3.42
CA ASN A 87 -2.93 7.90 -3.30
C ASN A 87 -2.26 7.90 -1.93
N LEU A 88 -3.05 7.75 -0.86
CA LEU A 88 -2.54 7.64 0.51
C LEU A 88 -1.53 6.47 0.66
N ALA A 89 -1.85 5.31 0.08
CA ALA A 89 -0.96 4.16 0.11
C ALA A 89 0.32 4.38 -0.71
N LYS A 90 0.22 5.04 -1.87
CA LYS A 90 1.40 5.39 -2.70
C LYS A 90 2.33 6.36 -1.99
N GLU A 91 1.80 7.43 -1.41
CA GLU A 91 2.58 8.39 -0.63
C GLU A 91 3.31 7.72 0.54
N ALA A 92 2.65 6.77 1.21
CA ALA A 92 3.27 6.00 2.28
C ALA A 92 4.44 5.13 1.78
N ILE A 93 4.30 4.50 0.61
CA ILE A 93 5.39 3.75 -0.03
C ILE A 93 6.54 4.68 -0.43
N ASP A 94 6.24 5.82 -1.05
CA ASP A 94 7.25 6.75 -1.54
C ASP A 94 8.06 7.37 -0.40
N LYS A 95 7.41 7.69 0.73
CA LYS A 95 8.11 8.11 1.96
C LYS A 95 9.08 7.04 2.46
N VAL A 96 8.65 5.78 2.50
CA VAL A 96 9.52 4.66 2.91
C VAL A 96 10.69 4.49 1.94
N ARG A 97 10.45 4.62 0.62
CA ARG A 97 11.50 4.58 -0.41
C ARG A 97 12.52 5.70 -0.25
N GLN A 98 12.07 6.94 -0.01
CA GLN A 98 12.96 8.07 0.26
C GLN A 98 13.78 7.88 1.54
N THR A 99 13.20 7.28 2.59
CA THR A 99 13.96 6.97 3.83
C THR A 99 14.93 5.80 3.69
N THR A 100 14.71 4.90 2.73
CA THR A 100 15.58 3.73 2.47
C THR A 100 16.60 3.99 1.37
N GLN A 101 16.44 5.07 0.60
CA GLN A 101 17.45 5.62 -0.31
C GLN A 101 18.21 6.76 0.36
N THR A 102 19.12 6.41 1.28
CA THR A 102 20.41 7.13 1.41
C THR A 102 21.50 6.05 1.51
N PRO A 103 22.44 6.01 0.57
CA PRO A 103 23.54 6.95 0.56
C PRO A 103 23.14 8.14 -0.30
N THR A 104 23.21 9.33 0.28
CA THR A 104 23.24 10.52 -0.56
C THR A 104 24.38 10.32 -1.56
N ASP A 105 24.11 10.62 -2.83
CA ASP A 105 25.14 10.73 -3.87
C ASP A 105 26.25 11.72 -3.45
N GLU A 106 26.07 12.49 -2.37
CA GLU A 106 27.09 13.31 -1.71
C GLU A 106 28.23 12.48 -1.08
N ILE A 107 27.97 11.26 -0.58
CA ILE A 107 29.04 10.37 -0.08
C ILE A 107 29.78 9.73 -1.26
N CYS A 108 29.05 9.34 -2.32
CA CYS A 108 29.65 8.78 -3.53
C CYS A 108 30.41 9.83 -4.37
N ASN A 109 29.95 11.09 -4.38
CA ASN A 109 30.61 12.21 -5.06
C ASN A 109 31.79 12.80 -4.27
N ASN A 110 31.95 12.46 -3.00
CA ASN A 110 33.14 12.83 -2.20
C ASN A 110 34.21 11.73 -2.16
N ILE A 111 34.02 10.60 -2.83
CA ILE A 111 35.15 9.72 -3.14
C ILE A 111 35.87 10.35 -4.33
N ILE A 112 36.74 11.32 -4.03
CA ILE A 112 37.78 11.71 -4.96
C ILE A 112 38.72 10.51 -5.08
N ILE A 113 38.54 9.70 -6.13
CA ILE A 113 39.59 8.80 -6.60
C ILE A 113 40.70 9.70 -7.11
N ARG A 114 41.66 10.04 -6.23
CA ARG A 114 42.93 10.59 -6.67
C ARG A 114 43.67 9.44 -7.35
N GLU A 115 44.03 9.62 -8.61
CA GLU A 115 44.96 8.73 -9.30
C GLU A 115 46.20 8.49 -8.42
N VAL A 116 46.40 7.23 -8.03
CA VAL A 116 47.62 6.67 -7.44
C VAL A 116 47.41 5.15 -7.56
N ASP A 117 48.14 4.37 -8.36
CA ASP A 117 49.47 4.53 -8.91
C ASP A 117 49.63 3.67 -10.18
N LYS A 118 50.44 4.15 -11.14
CA LYS A 118 51.16 3.24 -12.03
C LYS A 118 51.97 2.29 -11.15
N LEU A 119 51.88 0.98 -11.39
CA LEU A 119 52.73 0.01 -10.72
C LEU A 119 54.21 0.41 -10.87
N PRO A 120 55.01 0.35 -9.80
CA PRO A 120 56.46 0.56 -9.87
C PRO A 120 57.10 -0.34 -10.93
N GLU A 121 58.06 0.18 -11.71
CA GLU A 121 58.68 -0.54 -12.84
C GLU A 121 59.34 -1.87 -12.44
N GLU A 122 59.65 -2.05 -11.16
CA GLU A 122 60.19 -3.29 -10.57
C GLU A 122 59.21 -4.47 -10.58
N PHE A 123 57.93 -4.25 -10.89
CA PHE A 123 56.89 -5.28 -10.99
C PHE A 123 56.42 -5.53 -12.43
N VAL A 124 57.07 -4.94 -13.43
CA VAL A 124 56.77 -5.15 -14.85
C VAL A 124 57.82 -6.12 -15.43
N GLY A 125 57.77 -7.41 -15.05
CA GLY A 125 58.77 -8.37 -15.54
C GLY A 125 58.75 -9.79 -14.97
N LEU A 126 57.64 -10.27 -14.39
CA LEU A 126 57.43 -11.69 -14.09
C LEU A 126 56.29 -12.25 -14.95
#